data_AF-A0A3C1CEU1-F1
#
_entry.id   AF-A0A3C1CEU1-F1
#
_cell.length_a   1.000
_cell.length_b   1.000
_cell.length_c   1.000
_cell.angle_alpha   90.00
_cell.angle_beta   90.00
_cell.angle_gamma   90.00
#
_symmetry.space_group_name_H-M   'P 1'
#
loop_
_entity.id
_entity.type
_entity.pdbx_description
1 polymer ?
#
loop_
_entity_poly.entity_id
_entity_poly.type
_entity_poly.pdbx_seq_one_letter_code
_entity_poly.pdbx_strand_id
1 'polypeptide(L)'
;MKRLAALLIAGVAVVAGACSSSSTPNAAQSKTDITQAYDKLFNFADKSLPDKEAVVEGGASLKTALDQGLTSPLASGVAGASVSSVTILSDSQCATHKVPTPCASVAYSLLSSSGQAVLSGQVGYATYSTGKWLVAKVTICGLLDSLYSVTGQKGTPPGCPTP
;
A
#
# COMPACT_ATOMS: atom_id res chain seq x y z
N MET A 1 -12.54 50.70 -47.86
CA MET A 1 -14.02 50.70 -47.95
C MET A 1 -14.53 49.29 -47.68
N LYS A 2 -15.48 49.17 -46.72
CA LYS A 2 -16.46 48.09 -46.48
C LYS A 2 -15.95 46.63 -46.40
N ARG A 3 -15.89 46.02 -45.20
CA ARG A 3 -16.96 45.34 -44.40
C ARG A 3 -17.12 43.85 -44.80
N LEU A 4 -16.71 42.91 -43.94
CA LEU A 4 -17.51 42.12 -42.96
C LEU A 4 -18.09 40.81 -43.56
N ALA A 5 -17.78 39.68 -42.94
CA ALA A 5 -18.78 38.70 -42.46
C ALA A 5 -18.10 37.57 -41.66
N ALA A 6 -18.36 37.56 -40.35
CA ALA A 6 -18.14 36.43 -39.47
C ALA A 6 -19.18 35.33 -39.77
N LEU A 7 -18.76 34.07 -39.69
CA LEU A 7 -19.67 32.93 -39.65
C LEU A 7 -19.42 32.15 -38.35
N LEU A 8 -20.32 32.39 -37.41
CA LEU A 8 -20.63 31.53 -36.27
C LEU A 8 -21.11 30.17 -36.79
N ILE A 9 -20.49 29.08 -36.35
CA ILE A 9 -21.15 27.77 -36.32
C ILE A 9 -21.06 27.24 -34.89
N ALA A 10 -22.25 27.07 -34.33
CA ALA A 10 -22.52 26.51 -33.03
C ALA A 10 -22.36 24.99 -33.03
N GLY A 11 -21.90 24.46 -31.89
CA GLY A 11 -22.45 23.24 -31.30
C GLY A 11 -22.03 21.90 -31.89
N VAL A 12 -21.01 21.28 -31.29
CA VAL A 12 -21.12 19.90 -30.78
C VAL A 12 -20.42 19.84 -29.43
N ALA A 13 -21.22 19.71 -28.36
CA ALA A 13 -20.74 19.33 -27.05
C ALA A 13 -20.30 17.86 -27.11
N VAL A 14 -18.99 17.62 -27.15
CA VAL A 14 -18.46 16.31 -26.78
C VAL A 14 -18.21 16.36 -25.28
N VAL A 15 -19.23 15.92 -24.54
CA VAL A 15 -19.07 15.47 -23.16
C VAL A 15 -18.05 14.34 -23.16
N ALA A 16 -16.79 14.65 -22.89
CA ALA A 16 -15.83 13.67 -22.39
C ALA A 16 -16.24 13.34 -20.96
N GLY A 17 -17.37 12.63 -20.82
CA GLY A 17 -17.60 11.80 -19.65
C GLY A 17 -16.49 10.77 -19.68
N ALA A 18 -15.44 11.01 -18.89
CA ALA A 18 -14.60 9.94 -18.41
C ALA A 18 -15.53 9.02 -17.62
N CYS A 19 -16.14 8.06 -18.32
CA CYS A 19 -16.59 6.83 -17.72
C CYS A 19 -15.33 6.30 -17.03
N SER A 20 -15.25 6.48 -15.72
CA SER A 20 -14.32 5.74 -14.88
C SER A 20 -14.70 4.27 -15.03
N SER A 21 -14.20 3.65 -16.09
CA SER A 21 -14.18 2.22 -16.24
C SER A 21 -13.44 1.73 -15.00
N SER A 22 -14.22 1.21 -14.05
CA SER A 22 -13.75 0.35 -12.96
C SER A 22 -13.15 -0.90 -13.58
N SER A 23 -12.05 -0.71 -14.29
CA SER A 23 -11.23 -1.78 -14.82
C SER A 23 -10.52 -2.37 -13.61
N THR A 24 -10.87 -3.62 -13.31
CA THR A 24 -10.13 -4.44 -12.38
C THR A 24 -8.64 -4.33 -12.72
N PRO A 25 -7.75 -4.02 -11.75
CA PRO A 25 -6.33 -3.92 -12.00
C PRO A 25 -5.80 -5.19 -12.71
N ASN A 26 -4.99 -5.02 -13.76
CA ASN A 26 -4.35 -6.15 -14.43
C ASN A 26 -3.53 -6.96 -13.40
N ALA A 27 -3.72 -8.27 -13.33
CA ALA A 27 -3.07 -9.13 -12.35
C ALA A 27 -1.53 -9.08 -12.40
N ALA A 28 -0.92 -9.06 -13.59
CA ALA A 28 0.53 -9.01 -13.75
C ALA A 28 1.11 -7.67 -13.31
N GLN A 29 0.46 -6.57 -13.69
CA GLN A 29 0.85 -5.23 -13.23
C GLN A 29 0.67 -5.11 -11.71
N SER A 30 -0.45 -5.61 -11.19
CA SER A 30 -0.75 -5.60 -9.75
C SER A 30 0.32 -6.31 -8.95
N LYS A 31 0.80 -7.48 -9.41
CA LYS A 31 1.90 -8.18 -8.76
C LYS A 31 3.16 -7.32 -8.68
N THR A 32 3.51 -6.63 -9.76
CA THR A 32 4.67 -5.74 -9.82
C THR A 32 4.52 -4.57 -8.86
N ASP A 33 3.39 -3.86 -8.91
CA ASP A 33 3.12 -2.69 -8.08
C ASP A 33 3.05 -3.04 -6.58
N ILE A 34 2.42 -4.17 -6.23
CA ILE A 34 2.37 -4.68 -4.86
C ILE A 34 3.77 -5.02 -4.37
N THR A 35 4.58 -5.68 -5.20
CA THR A 35 5.97 -6.02 -4.84
C THR A 35 6.79 -4.76 -4.55
N GLN A 36 6.65 -3.73 -5.38
CA GLN A 36 7.32 -2.44 -5.17
C GLN A 36 6.82 -1.72 -3.91
N ALA A 37 5.53 -1.75 -3.62
CA ALA A 37 4.98 -1.16 -2.40
C ALA A 37 5.52 -1.84 -1.13
N TYR A 38 5.59 -3.18 -1.13
CA TYR A 38 6.17 -3.95 -0.03
C TYR A 38 7.67 -3.68 0.13
N ASP A 39 8.43 -3.69 -0.97
CA ASP A 39 9.86 -3.38 -0.93
C ASP A 39 10.13 -1.97 -0.40
N LYS A 40 9.39 -0.97 -0.88
CA LYS A 40 9.50 0.42 -0.41
C LYS A 40 9.15 0.59 1.06
N LEU A 41 8.10 -0.09 1.54
CA LEU A 41 7.73 -0.05 2.95
C LEU A 41 8.82 -0.67 3.85
N PHE A 42 9.31 -1.85 3.48
CA PHE A 42 10.21 -2.67 4.31
C PHE A 42 11.70 -2.46 4.03
N ASN A 43 12.06 -1.67 3.03
CA ASN A 43 13.43 -1.18 2.88
C ASN A 43 13.73 -0.19 4.00
N PHE A 44 14.31 -0.65 5.10
CA PHE A 44 14.66 0.22 6.21
C PHE A 44 16.07 0.82 6.11
N ALA A 45 16.83 0.50 5.06
CA ALA A 45 18.00 1.29 4.71
C ALA A 45 17.56 2.70 4.25
N ASP A 46 16.42 2.79 3.57
CA ASP A 46 15.70 4.04 3.35
C ASP A 46 14.78 4.37 4.55
N LYS A 47 15.14 5.41 5.30
CA LYS A 47 14.38 5.90 6.46
C LYS A 47 13.37 7.00 6.09
N SER A 48 13.09 7.22 4.80
CA SER A 48 12.12 8.21 4.35
C SER A 48 10.70 7.84 4.81
N LEU A 49 10.27 8.50 5.89
CA LEU A 49 8.93 8.33 6.44
C LEU A 49 7.82 8.75 5.45
N PRO A 50 7.92 9.86 4.69
CA PRO A 50 6.91 10.22 3.68
C PRO A 50 6.75 9.15 2.59
N ASP A 51 7.85 8.52 2.18
CA ASP A 51 7.83 7.47 1.17
C ASP A 51 7.12 6.21 1.67
N LYS A 52 7.24 5.90 2.95
CA LYS A 52 6.55 4.78 3.61
C LYS A 52 5.07 5.08 3.83
N GLU A 53 4.75 6.29 4.26
CA GLU A 53 3.36 6.77 4.34
C GLU A 53 2.66 6.68 2.97
N ALA A 54 3.37 6.98 1.88
CA ALA A 54 2.80 6.99 0.53
C ALA A 54 2.42 5.60 -0.01
N VAL A 55 3.03 4.53 0.49
CA VAL A 55 2.78 3.14 0.06
C VAL A 55 1.90 2.34 1.03
N VAL A 56 1.41 2.97 2.10
CA VAL A 56 0.55 2.32 3.10
C VAL A 56 -0.86 2.94 3.07
N GLU A 57 -1.86 2.08 3.17
CA GLU A 57 -3.25 2.49 3.33
C GLU A 57 -3.43 3.36 4.58
N GLY A 58 -3.86 4.62 4.37
CA GLY A 58 -4.00 5.58 5.46
C GLY A 58 -2.68 5.96 6.14
N GLY A 59 -1.55 5.88 5.42
CA GLY A 59 -0.20 6.07 5.96
C GLY A 59 0.01 7.32 6.81
N ALA A 60 -0.59 8.46 6.45
CA ALA A 60 -0.51 9.69 7.26
C ALA A 60 -1.03 9.50 8.70
N SER A 61 -2.07 8.68 8.89
CA SER A 61 -2.60 8.34 10.22
C SER A 61 -1.68 7.43 11.04
N LEU A 62 -0.74 6.76 10.37
CA LEU A 62 0.21 5.81 10.95
C LEU A 62 1.60 6.41 11.17
N LYS A 63 1.78 7.71 10.91
CA LYS A 63 3.07 8.40 10.96
C LYS A 63 3.91 8.03 12.18
N THR A 64 3.34 8.19 13.38
CA THR A 64 4.02 7.90 14.64
C THR A 64 4.40 6.43 14.77
N ALA A 65 3.50 5.51 14.39
CA ALA A 65 3.76 4.10 14.50
C ALA A 65 4.79 3.59 13.47
N LEU A 66 4.79 4.16 12.26
CA LEU A 66 5.82 3.92 11.25
C LEU A 66 7.19 4.41 11.73
N ASP A 67 7.26 5.61 12.33
CA ASP A 67 8.50 6.16 12.90
C ASP A 67 9.05 5.28 14.04
N GLN A 68 8.17 4.81 14.94
CA GLN A 68 8.52 3.84 15.98
C GLN A 68 9.01 2.52 15.38
N GLY A 69 8.35 2.03 14.32
CA GLY A 69 8.79 0.86 13.58
C GLY A 69 10.21 1.02 13.05
N LEU A 70 10.54 2.17 12.44
CA LEU A 70 11.84 2.47 11.85
C LEU A 70 12.98 2.66 12.85
N THR A 71 12.65 2.99 14.09
CA THR A 71 13.59 3.17 15.21
C THR A 71 13.67 1.92 16.10
N SER A 72 12.87 0.89 15.82
CA SER A 72 12.87 -0.36 16.58
C SER A 72 14.10 -1.23 16.32
N PRO A 73 14.43 -2.17 17.23
CA PRO A 73 15.49 -3.15 17.00
C PRO A 73 15.27 -4.04 15.75
N LEU A 74 14.02 -4.24 15.32
CA LEU A 74 13.75 -4.96 14.07
C LEU A 74 14.25 -4.17 12.85
N ALA A 75 14.27 -2.83 12.95
CA ALA A 75 14.62 -1.96 11.85
C ALA A 75 16.11 -1.93 11.51
N SER A 76 16.97 -2.42 12.41
CA SER A 76 18.41 -2.58 12.15
C SER A 76 18.71 -3.88 11.41
N GLY A 77 17.82 -4.87 11.50
CA GLY A 77 18.00 -6.19 10.89
C GLY A 77 17.37 -6.33 9.50
N VAL A 78 16.34 -5.55 9.17
CA VAL A 78 15.58 -5.66 7.92
C VAL A 78 16.02 -4.59 6.91
N ALA A 79 16.30 -4.99 5.68
CA ALA A 79 16.74 -4.12 4.58
C ALA A 79 15.81 -4.17 3.35
N GLY A 80 14.77 -4.99 3.37
CA GLY A 80 13.81 -5.11 2.27
C GLY A 80 12.81 -6.23 2.50
N ALA A 81 11.95 -6.46 1.50
CA ALA A 81 11.02 -7.57 1.48
C ALA A 81 11.11 -8.34 0.16
N SER A 82 10.97 -9.67 0.25
CA SER A 82 10.77 -10.53 -0.92
C SER A 82 9.32 -11.01 -0.94
N VAL A 83 8.60 -10.68 -2.01
CA VAL A 83 7.24 -11.18 -2.25
C VAL A 83 7.32 -12.47 -3.05
N SER A 84 6.85 -13.58 -2.48
CA SER A 84 6.85 -14.91 -3.12
C SER A 84 5.58 -15.16 -3.93
N SER A 85 4.42 -14.68 -3.47
CA SER A 85 3.16 -14.78 -4.20
C SER A 85 2.22 -13.61 -3.95
N VAL A 86 1.44 -13.27 -4.96
CA VAL A 86 0.34 -12.30 -4.89
C VAL A 86 -0.90 -12.96 -5.47
N THR A 87 -1.99 -12.93 -4.71
CA THR A 87 -3.29 -13.47 -5.12
C THR A 87 -4.34 -12.37 -4.99
N ILE A 88 -4.89 -11.90 -6.12
CA ILE A 88 -6.03 -10.99 -6.11
C ILE A 88 -7.24 -11.75 -5.54
N LEU A 89 -7.86 -11.18 -4.52
CA LEU A 89 -8.95 -11.81 -3.78
C LEU A 89 -10.31 -11.39 -4.34
N SER A 90 -11.34 -12.20 -4.08
CA SER A 90 -12.72 -11.76 -4.28
C SER A 90 -13.14 -10.72 -3.25
N ASP A 91 -14.17 -9.94 -3.55
CA ASP A 91 -14.72 -8.94 -2.63
C ASP A 91 -15.11 -9.54 -1.26
N SER A 92 -15.67 -10.75 -1.26
CA SER A 92 -16.02 -11.48 -0.04
C SER A 92 -14.79 -11.84 0.80
N GLN A 93 -13.70 -12.27 0.16
CA GLN A 93 -12.44 -12.55 0.84
C GLN A 93 -11.80 -11.26 1.38
N CYS A 94 -11.85 -10.16 0.63
CA CYS A 94 -11.42 -8.85 1.11
C CYS A 94 -12.18 -8.44 2.38
N ALA A 95 -13.50 -8.61 2.38
CA ALA A 95 -14.34 -8.32 3.54
C ALA A 95 -14.00 -9.20 4.76
N THR A 96 -13.74 -10.51 4.56
CA THR A 96 -13.30 -11.42 5.64
C THR A 96 -12.03 -10.92 6.32
N HIS A 97 -11.09 -10.36 5.55
CA HIS A 97 -9.83 -9.82 6.06
C HIS A 97 -9.88 -8.34 6.44
N LYS A 98 -11.07 -7.70 6.36
CA LYS A 98 -11.28 -6.28 6.65
C LYS A 98 -10.38 -5.35 5.81
N VAL A 99 -10.16 -5.71 4.55
CA VAL A 99 -9.38 -4.92 3.58
C VAL A 99 -10.34 -4.35 2.53
N PRO A 100 -10.24 -3.05 2.14
CA PRO A 100 -11.06 -2.51 1.07
C PRO A 100 -10.80 -3.19 -0.27
N THR A 101 -11.87 -3.46 -1.01
CA THR A 101 -11.82 -3.96 -2.39
C THR A 101 -11.43 -2.85 -3.37
N PRO A 102 -10.64 -3.13 -4.42
CA PRO A 102 -9.96 -4.40 -4.71
C PRO A 102 -8.81 -4.69 -3.75
N CYS A 103 -8.61 -5.97 -3.39
CA CYS A 103 -7.53 -6.36 -2.49
C CYS A 103 -6.79 -7.62 -2.96
N ALA A 104 -5.61 -7.86 -2.38
CA ALA A 104 -4.78 -9.03 -2.64
C ALA A 104 -4.22 -9.60 -1.34
N SER A 105 -4.04 -10.91 -1.29
CA SER A 105 -3.19 -11.59 -0.32
C SER A 105 -1.76 -11.64 -0.85
N VAL A 106 -0.79 -11.40 0.03
CA VAL A 106 0.63 -11.29 -0.30
C VAL A 106 1.41 -12.21 0.61
N ALA A 107 2.07 -13.23 0.05
CA ALA A 107 3.07 -14.00 0.80
C ALA A 107 4.42 -13.31 0.64
N TYR A 108 5.08 -13.01 1.76
CA TYR A 108 6.33 -12.27 1.75
C TYR A 108 7.29 -12.73 2.86
N SER A 109 8.54 -12.30 2.76
CA SER A 109 9.55 -12.45 3.80
C SER A 109 10.30 -11.14 3.94
N LEU A 110 10.67 -10.77 5.16
CA LEU A 110 11.55 -9.64 5.43
C LEU A 110 13.00 -10.12 5.38
N LEU A 111 13.82 -9.41 4.62
CA LEU A 111 15.20 -9.79 4.37
C LEU A 111 16.16 -8.85 5.11
N SER A 112 17.31 -9.39 5.50
CA SER A 112 18.44 -8.59 5.99
C SER A 112 19.21 -7.97 4.82
N SER A 113 20.20 -7.14 5.13
CA SER A 113 21.11 -6.56 4.14
C SER A 113 21.96 -7.61 3.40
N SER A 114 22.13 -8.81 3.97
CA SER A 114 22.79 -9.94 3.32
C SER A 114 21.83 -10.81 2.48
N GLY A 115 20.55 -10.45 2.41
CA GLY A 115 19.51 -11.20 1.70
C GLY A 115 18.95 -12.41 2.46
N GLN A 116 19.36 -12.61 3.72
CA GLN A 116 18.81 -13.68 4.55
C GLN A 116 17.45 -13.31 5.12
N ALA A 117 16.52 -14.25 5.20
CA ALA A 117 15.21 -13.99 5.80
C ALA A 117 15.35 -13.76 7.31
N VAL A 118 14.99 -12.55 7.76
CA VAL A 118 14.84 -12.19 9.17
C VAL A 118 13.48 -12.65 9.68
N LEU A 119 12.47 -12.55 8.82
CA LEU A 119 11.12 -13.04 9.08
C LEU A 119 10.59 -13.70 7.80
N SER A 120 10.50 -15.02 7.80
CA SER A 120 10.06 -15.79 6.63
C SER A 120 8.57 -16.13 6.66
N GLY A 121 7.99 -16.36 5.48
CA GLY A 121 6.67 -17.01 5.35
C GLY A 121 5.50 -16.21 5.91
N GLN A 122 5.59 -14.88 5.86
CA GLN A 122 4.53 -13.99 6.32
C GLN A 122 3.42 -13.90 5.28
N VAL A 123 2.20 -13.66 5.77
CA VAL A 123 1.05 -13.33 4.93
C VAL A 123 0.56 -11.94 5.29
N GLY A 124 0.46 -11.09 4.28
CA GLY A 124 -0.05 -9.74 4.36
C GLY A 124 -1.11 -9.50 3.29
N TYR A 125 -1.54 -8.25 3.19
CA TYR A 125 -2.56 -7.82 2.27
C TYR A 125 -2.15 -6.51 1.59
N ALA A 126 -2.71 -6.29 0.41
CA ALA A 126 -2.63 -5.03 -0.30
C ALA A 126 -4.03 -4.59 -0.72
N THR A 127 -4.26 -3.28 -0.85
CA THR A 127 -5.51 -2.71 -1.36
C THR A 127 -5.20 -1.74 -2.50
N TYR A 128 -6.09 -1.70 -3.48
CA TYR A 128 -5.99 -0.79 -4.60
C TYR A 128 -6.87 0.44 -4.32
N SER A 129 -6.26 1.60 -4.18
CA SER A 129 -6.97 2.85 -3.92
C SER A 129 -6.36 3.99 -4.71
N THR A 130 -7.21 4.82 -5.32
CA THR A 130 -6.80 6.04 -6.04
C THR A 130 -5.74 5.74 -7.12
N GLY A 131 -5.91 4.65 -7.86
CA GLY A 131 -5.02 4.30 -8.98
C GLY A 131 -3.71 3.61 -8.60
N LYS A 132 -3.51 3.25 -7.32
CA LYS A 132 -2.27 2.61 -6.83
C LYS A 132 -2.54 1.47 -5.86
N TRP A 133 -1.66 0.47 -5.90
CA TRP A 133 -1.60 -0.57 -4.87
C TRP A 133 -0.86 -0.05 -3.63
N LEU A 134 -1.43 -0.31 -2.47
CA LEU A 134 -0.91 0.06 -1.17
C LEU A 134 -0.84 -1.17 -0.28
N VAL A 135 0.15 -1.22 0.61
CA VAL A 135 0.16 -2.19 1.71
C VAL A 135 -1.03 -1.89 2.60
N ALA A 136 -1.86 -2.91 2.85
CA ALA A 136 -3.08 -2.72 3.62
C ALA A 136 -2.75 -2.39 5.08
N LYS A 137 -3.59 -1.55 5.69
CA LYS A 137 -3.40 -1.08 7.06
C LYS A 137 -3.35 -2.22 8.07
N VAL A 138 -4.17 -3.25 7.86
CA VAL A 138 -4.21 -4.46 8.70
C VAL A 138 -2.86 -5.20 8.73
N THR A 139 -2.08 -5.15 7.65
CA THR A 139 -0.77 -5.82 7.56
C THR A 139 0.27 -5.12 8.41
N ILE A 140 0.41 -3.80 8.23
CA ILE A 140 1.40 -3.03 8.99
C ILE A 140 1.00 -2.96 10.48
N CYS A 141 -0.28 -2.86 10.79
CA CYS A 141 -0.75 -2.86 12.17
C CYS A 141 -0.52 -4.19 12.87
N GLY A 142 -0.71 -5.34 12.21
CA GLY A 142 -0.39 -6.64 12.80
C GLY A 142 1.10 -6.82 13.10
N LEU A 143 1.98 -6.30 12.22
CA LEU A 143 3.42 -6.28 12.46
C LEU A 143 3.82 -5.37 13.64
N LEU A 144 3.26 -4.17 13.69
CA LEU A 144 3.54 -3.21 14.76
C LEU A 144 3.02 -3.69 16.12
N ASP A 145 1.87 -4.34 16.16
CA ASP A 145 1.32 -4.96 17.38
C ASP A 145 2.22 -6.10 17.88
N SER A 146 2.75 -6.91 16.95
CA SER A 146 3.75 -7.93 17.27
C SER A 146 5.04 -7.30 17.82
N LEU A 147 5.50 -6.19 17.25
CA LEU A 147 6.66 -5.43 17.74
C LEU A 147 6.42 -4.89 19.15
N TYR A 148 5.24 -4.34 19.42
CA TYR A 148 4.87 -3.84 20.75
C TYR A 148 4.93 -4.96 21.79
N SER A 149 4.36 -6.12 21.43
CA SER A 149 4.35 -7.31 22.28
C SER A 149 5.76 -7.78 22.65
N VAL A 150 6.70 -7.81 21.70
CA VAL A 150 8.09 -8.26 21.97
C VAL A 150 8.96 -7.20 22.64
N THR A 151 8.63 -5.92 22.52
CA THR A 151 9.37 -4.81 23.16
C THR A 151 8.80 -4.40 24.51
N GLY A 152 7.69 -5.03 24.95
CA GLY A 152 7.01 -4.69 26.20
C GLY A 152 6.29 -3.35 26.18
N GLN A 153 6.05 -2.76 25.01
CA GLN A 153 5.23 -1.57 24.87
C GLN A 153 3.76 -1.92 25.11
N LYS A 154 3.05 -1.05 25.83
CA LYS A 154 1.63 -1.23 26.15
C LYS A 154 0.76 -0.43 25.21
N GLY A 155 -0.45 -0.96 24.94
CA GLY A 155 -1.47 -0.30 24.12
C GLY A 155 -1.37 -0.66 22.64
N THR A 156 -2.14 0.06 21.83
CA THR A 156 -2.21 -0.15 20.38
C THR A 156 -1.28 0.84 19.67
N PRO A 157 -0.55 0.43 18.61
CA PRO A 157 0.24 1.35 17.80
C PRO A 157 -0.62 2.53 17.31
N PRO A 158 -0.16 3.78 17.42
CA PRO A 158 -0.94 4.95 17.01
C PRO A 158 -1.45 4.86 15.57
N GLY A 159 -2.74 5.10 15.39
CA GLY A 159 -3.40 5.03 14.09
C GLY A 159 -3.86 3.62 13.71
N CYS A 160 -3.42 2.56 14.39
CA CYS A 160 -3.96 1.21 14.19
C CYS A 160 -5.31 1.03 14.87
N PRO A 161 -6.20 0.20 14.31
CA PRO A 161 -7.46 -0.14 14.98
C PRO A 161 -7.17 -0.86 16.29
N THR A 162 -7.99 -0.60 17.31
CA THR A 162 -7.97 -1.41 18.53
C THR A 162 -8.40 -2.84 18.20
N PRO A 163 -7.76 -3.87 18.79
CA PRO A 163 -8.13 -5.27 18.60
C PRO A 163 -9.60 -5.56 18.89
#